data_AF-A0A1X1UKG8-F1
#
_entry.id   AF-A0A1X1UKG8-F1
#
_cell.length_a   1.000
_cell.length_b   1.000
_cell.length_c   1.000
_cell.angle_alpha   90.00
_cell.angle_beta   90.00
_cell.angle_gamma   90.00
#
_symmetry.space_group_name_H-M   'P 1'
#
loop_
_entity.id
_entity.type
_entity.pdbx_description
1 polymer ?
#
loop_
_entity_poly.entity_id
_entity_poly.type
_entity_poly.pdbx_seq_one_letter_code
_entity_poly.pdbx_strand_id
1 'polypeptide(L)'
;MTTTAARATTYAWIVLSAITVFSWWLSPGHTRGAAAIASVPITVAVVLLGFIKGRMIIRYFMEVRTAPRWLKLFTDAWLTILWAGLLAIYLY
;
A
#
# COMPACT_ATOMS: atom_id res chain seq x y z
N MET A 1 -5.39 -23.61 15.93
CA MET A 1 -4.86 -23.07 14.64
C MET A 1 -5.74 -21.97 14.03
N THR A 2 -7.03 -21.87 14.38
CA THR A 2 -7.98 -20.86 13.86
C THR A 2 -7.77 -19.43 14.40
N THR A 3 -7.36 -19.28 15.66
CA THR A 3 -7.19 -17.98 16.33
C THR A 3 -6.07 -17.11 15.75
N THR A 4 -4.96 -17.71 15.30
CA THR A 4 -3.82 -16.97 14.73
C THR A 4 -4.13 -16.41 13.35
N ALA A 5 -4.90 -17.14 12.53
CA ALA A 5 -5.35 -16.67 11.21
C ALA A 5 -6.37 -15.54 11.35
N ALA A 6 -7.34 -15.67 12.25
CA ALA A 6 -8.31 -14.62 12.54
C ALA A 6 -7.63 -13.32 13.00
N ARG A 7 -6.65 -13.41 13.94
CA ARG A 7 -5.85 -12.26 14.38
C ARG A 7 -5.12 -11.57 13.24
N ALA A 8 -4.47 -12.34 12.37
CA ALA A 8 -3.77 -11.81 11.20
C ALA A 8 -4.71 -11.03 10.26
N THR A 9 -5.90 -11.55 10.00
CA THR A 9 -6.93 -10.88 9.19
C THR A 9 -7.44 -9.62 9.86
N THR A 10 -7.66 -9.61 11.18
CA THR A 10 -8.06 -8.40 11.92
C THR A 10 -6.98 -7.32 11.86
N TYR A 11 -5.70 -7.68 12.01
CA TYR A 11 -4.60 -6.72 11.83
C TYR A 11 -4.56 -6.15 10.42
N ALA A 12 -4.73 -7.00 9.41
CA ALA A 12 -4.81 -6.56 8.02
C ALA A 12 -5.99 -5.59 7.82
N TRP A 13 -7.14 -5.90 8.38
CA TRP A 13 -8.31 -5.03 8.33
C TRP A 13 -8.05 -3.66 8.98
N ILE A 14 -7.46 -3.63 10.18
CA ILE A 14 -7.13 -2.37 10.88
C ILE A 14 -6.16 -1.53 10.06
N VAL A 15 -5.11 -2.15 9.52
CA VAL A 15 -4.11 -1.44 8.70
C VAL A 15 -4.74 -0.91 7.42
N LEU A 16 -5.59 -1.67 6.73
CA LEU A 16 -6.31 -1.22 5.53
C LEU A 16 -7.25 -0.05 5.84
N SER A 17 -7.99 -0.12 6.93
CA SER A 17 -8.87 0.96 7.39
C SER A 17 -8.07 2.22 7.72
N ALA A 18 -6.96 2.08 8.44
CA ALA A 18 -6.06 3.20 8.75
C ALA A 18 -5.51 3.84 7.48
N ILE A 19 -4.99 3.04 6.53
CA ILE A 19 -4.51 3.50 5.22
C ILE A 19 -5.61 4.28 4.48
N THR A 20 -6.85 3.81 4.55
CA THR A 20 -7.99 4.46 3.90
C THR A 20 -8.28 5.82 4.53
N VAL A 21 -8.28 5.91 5.87
CA VAL A 21 -8.42 7.18 6.59
C VAL A 21 -7.26 8.14 6.29
N PHE A 22 -6.02 7.65 6.30
CA PHE A 22 -4.85 8.46 5.97
C PHE A 22 -4.89 8.99 4.53
N SER A 23 -5.37 8.19 3.58
CA SER A 23 -5.57 8.63 2.19
C SER A 23 -6.58 9.77 2.08
N TRP A 24 -7.64 9.74 2.90
CA TRP A 24 -8.61 10.84 2.96
C TRP A 24 -8.01 12.12 3.52
N TRP A 25 -7.09 12.02 4.48
CA TRP A 25 -6.34 13.16 5.02
C TRP A 25 -5.34 13.72 4.00
N LEU A 26 -4.77 12.86 3.17
CA LEU A 26 -3.84 13.25 2.11
C LEU A 26 -4.54 13.88 0.90
N SER A 27 -5.85 13.69 0.75
CA SER A 27 -6.64 14.28 -0.32
C SER A 27 -6.84 15.79 -0.05
N PRO A 28 -6.32 16.70 -0.90
CA PRO A 28 -6.47 18.15 -0.73
C PRO A 28 -7.92 18.68 -0.92
N GLY A 29 -8.92 17.80 -0.97
CA GLY A 29 -10.28 18.10 -1.42
C GLY A 29 -11.14 18.98 -0.50
N HIS A 30 -10.63 19.50 0.62
CA HIS A 30 -11.42 20.37 1.49
C HIS A 30 -11.33 21.86 1.18
N THR A 31 -10.41 22.29 0.31
CA THR A 31 -10.37 23.68 -0.18
C THR A 31 -10.92 23.75 -1.59
N ARG A 32 -12.22 24.01 -1.70
CA ARG A 32 -12.86 24.47 -2.94
C ARG A 32 -12.07 25.68 -3.47
N GLY A 33 -11.21 25.46 -4.48
CA GLY A 33 -10.58 26.55 -5.25
C GLY A 33 -9.05 26.68 -5.20
N ALA A 34 -8.32 25.89 -4.40
CA ALA A 34 -6.85 25.88 -4.52
C ALA A 34 -6.44 24.80 -5.52
N ALA A 35 -5.75 25.20 -6.60
CA ALA A 35 -5.15 24.28 -7.55
C ALA A 35 -4.41 23.17 -6.79
N ALA A 36 -4.59 21.90 -7.20
CA ALA A 36 -3.92 20.76 -6.58
C ALA A 36 -2.40 20.98 -6.66
N ILE A 37 -1.81 21.53 -5.61
CA ILE A 37 -0.37 21.80 -5.56
C ILE A 37 0.28 20.42 -5.53
N ALA A 38 0.93 20.06 -6.63
CA ALA A 38 1.69 18.83 -6.77
C ALA A 38 2.78 18.80 -5.70
N SER A 39 2.44 18.19 -4.56
CA SER A 39 3.28 18.16 -3.39
C SER A 39 3.95 16.81 -3.37
N VAL A 40 5.23 16.83 -3.73
CA VAL A 40 6.15 15.69 -3.62
C VAL A 40 5.92 14.85 -2.35
N PRO A 41 5.78 15.43 -1.14
CA PRO A 41 5.52 14.64 0.06
C PRO A 41 4.17 13.91 0.04
N ILE A 42 3.12 14.48 -0.55
CA ILE A 42 1.81 13.82 -0.70
C ILE A 42 1.94 12.64 -1.65
N THR A 43 2.57 12.83 -2.82
CA THR A 43 2.79 11.75 -3.79
C THR A 43 3.60 10.60 -3.20
N VAL A 44 4.70 10.90 -2.50
CA VAL A 44 5.53 9.89 -1.80
C VAL A 44 4.70 9.12 -0.76
N ALA A 45 3.88 9.81 0.03
CA ALA A 45 3.04 9.16 1.04
C ALA A 45 1.93 8.29 0.41
N VAL A 46 1.28 8.72 -0.70
CA VAL A 46 0.34 7.85 -1.44
C VAL A 46 1.05 6.62 -1.97
N VAL A 47 2.25 6.78 -2.52
CA VAL A 47 3.06 5.65 -3.03
C VAL A 47 3.38 4.65 -1.93
N LEU A 48 3.82 5.12 -0.77
CA LEU A 48 4.11 4.26 0.38
C LEU A 48 2.85 3.55 0.90
N LEU A 49 1.73 4.26 1.01
CA LEU A 49 0.44 3.70 1.43
C LEU A 49 0.00 2.58 0.46
N GLY A 50 0.15 2.81 -0.84
CA GLY A 50 -0.16 1.82 -1.87
C GLY A 50 0.76 0.60 -1.84
N PHE A 51 2.06 0.79 -1.63
CA PHE A 51 3.03 -0.30 -1.47
C PHE A 51 2.68 -1.19 -0.27
N ILE A 52 2.42 -0.59 0.89
CA ILE A 52 2.06 -1.31 2.11
C ILE A 52 0.76 -2.09 1.89
N LYS A 53 -0.26 -1.44 1.31
CA LYS A 53 -1.55 -2.06 1.00
C LYS A 53 -1.39 -3.26 0.07
N GLY A 54 -0.66 -3.10 -1.03
CA GLY A 54 -0.41 -4.16 -2.01
C GLY A 54 0.29 -5.36 -1.38
N ARG A 55 1.35 -5.12 -0.59
CA ARG A 55 2.11 -6.19 0.08
C ARG A 55 1.23 -6.97 1.05
N MET A 56 0.33 -6.29 1.76
CA MET A 56 -0.57 -6.92 2.72
C MET A 56 -1.65 -7.75 2.01
N ILE A 57 -2.24 -7.24 0.93
CA ILE A 57 -3.23 -7.99 0.14
C ILE A 57 -2.61 -9.29 -0.41
N ILE A 58 -1.43 -9.18 -1.02
CA ILE A 58 -0.73 -10.33 -1.61
C ILE A 58 -0.38 -11.38 -0.55
N ARG A 59 0.10 -10.96 0.62
CA ARG A 59 0.51 -11.91 1.66
C ARG A 59 -0.66 -12.54 2.43
N TYR A 60 -1.73 -11.80 2.68
CA TYR A 60 -2.82 -12.24 3.57
C TYR A 60 -4.06 -12.71 2.84
N PHE A 61 -4.37 -12.18 1.65
CA PHE A 61 -5.59 -12.53 0.91
C PHE A 61 -5.35 -13.49 -0.26
N MET A 62 -4.16 -13.45 -0.89
CA MET A 62 -3.81 -14.35 -2.01
C MET A 62 -3.14 -15.66 -1.55
N GLU A 63 -3.17 -15.98 -0.25
CA GLU A 63 -2.49 -17.14 0.36
C GLU A 63 -1.01 -17.33 0.00
N VAL A 64 -0.33 -16.30 -0.54
CA VAL A 64 1.08 -16.37 -0.92
C VAL A 64 1.97 -16.66 0.29
N ARG A 65 1.46 -16.53 1.53
CA ARG A 65 2.12 -16.96 2.77
C ARG A 65 2.42 -18.47 2.81
N THR A 66 1.60 -19.33 2.25
CA THR A 66 1.84 -20.79 2.15
C THR A 66 2.55 -21.19 0.85
N ALA A 67 2.62 -20.28 -0.13
CA ALA A 67 3.31 -20.49 -1.39
C ALA A 67 4.85 -20.60 -1.26
N PRO A 68 5.52 -21.29 -2.21
CA PRO A 68 6.97 -21.44 -2.25
C PRO A 68 7.71 -20.08 -2.21
N ARG A 69 8.88 -20.06 -1.57
CA ARG A 69 9.65 -18.83 -1.29
C ARG A 69 10.00 -18.01 -2.54
N TRP A 70 10.17 -18.67 -3.68
CA TRP A 70 10.40 -18.01 -4.97
C TRP A 70 9.23 -17.14 -5.42
N LEU A 71 7.99 -17.60 -5.24
CA LEU A 71 6.80 -16.84 -5.60
C LEU A 71 6.68 -15.59 -4.74
N LYS A 72 6.93 -15.72 -3.42
CA LYS A 72 6.97 -14.59 -2.49
C LYS A 72 7.98 -13.54 -2.94
N LEU A 73 9.21 -13.97 -3.27
CA LEU A 73 10.28 -13.06 -3.67
C LEU A 73 9.96 -12.36 -4.99
N PHE A 74 9.43 -13.10 -5.97
CA PHE A 74 9.03 -12.53 -7.25
C PHE A 74 7.92 -11.48 -7.07
N THR A 75 6.91 -11.75 -6.25
CA THR A 75 5.84 -10.78 -6.03
C THR A 75 6.31 -9.57 -5.22
N ASP A 76 7.19 -9.74 -4.24
CA ASP A 76 7.78 -8.61 -3.48
C ASP A 76 8.68 -7.75 -4.39
N ALA A 77 9.50 -8.39 -5.23
CA ALA A 77 10.37 -7.72 -6.19
C ALA A 77 9.56 -6.96 -7.25
N TRP A 78 8.55 -7.60 -7.84
CA TRP A 78 7.65 -6.97 -8.80
C TRP A 78 6.92 -5.76 -8.21
N LEU A 79 6.40 -5.89 -6.98
CA LEU A 79 5.76 -4.78 -6.28
C LEU A 79 6.76 -3.64 -6.04
N THR A 80 7.97 -3.96 -5.59
CA THR A 80 9.03 -2.96 -5.32
C THR A 80 9.43 -2.23 -6.60
N ILE A 81 9.63 -2.95 -7.71
CA ILE A 81 9.97 -2.37 -9.01
C ILE A 81 8.87 -1.44 -9.50
N LEU A 82 7.60 -1.85 -9.40
CA LEU A 82 6.46 -1.03 -9.83
C LEU A 82 6.42 0.31 -9.08
N TRP A 83 6.52 0.28 -7.76
CA TRP A 83 6.47 1.51 -6.95
C TRP A 83 7.73 2.36 -7.08
N ALA A 84 8.91 1.75 -7.17
CA ALA A 84 10.16 2.46 -7.44
C ALA A 84 10.14 3.13 -8.82
N GLY A 85 9.62 2.45 -9.85
CA GLY A 85 9.44 3.01 -11.19
C GLY A 85 8.46 4.18 -11.21
N LEU A 86 7.34 4.06 -10.50
CA LEU A 86 6.37 5.16 -10.37
C LEU A 86 6.99 6.39 -9.69
N LEU A 87 7.78 6.19 -8.64
CA LEU A 87 8.53 7.27 -7.98
C LEU A 87 9.58 7.89 -8.90
N ALA A 88 10.31 7.07 -9.66
CA ALA A 88 11.31 7.55 -10.61
C ALA A 88 10.68 8.42 -11.70
N ILE A 89 9.56 7.99 -12.30
CA ILE A 89 8.81 8.76 -13.30
C ILE A 89 8.27 10.07 -12.72
N TYR A 90 7.91 10.08 -11.43
CA TYR A 90 7.44 11.32 -10.79
C TYR A 90 8.59 12.31 -10.52
N LEU A 91 9.79 11.80 -10.23
CA LEU A 91 10.95 12.61 -9.87
C LEU A 91 11.82 13.04 -11.08
N TYR A 92 11.64 12.42 -12.26
CA TYR A 92 12.48 12.58 -13.44
C TYR A 92 11.64 12.79 -14.69
#